data_AF-A0ABD7N8K7-F1
#
_entry.id   AF-A0ABD7N8K7-F1
#
_cell.length_a   1.000
_cell.length_b   1.000
_cell.length_c   1.000
_cell.angle_alpha   90.00
_cell.angle_beta   90.00
_cell.angle_gamma   90.00
#
_symmetry.space_group_name_H-M   'P 1'
#
loop_
_entity.id
_entity.type
_entity.pdbx_description
1 polymer ?
#
loop_
_entity_poly.entity_id
_entity_poly.type
_entity_poly.pdbx_seq_one_letter_code
_entity_poly.pdbx_strand_id
1 'polypeptide(L)'
;MKHVHKLAWIGLFVNIIICFVARNLLLDEGQLNFHSRVDSMWSWLVLALFIAVVVQALSIMLSGRYPYMAIVLAFIGGIVMIPISMIFLVGSLFSFQTRINAGFTPWRSTTGAMSRDDNHQLLTFNASAFYPQGALALIAGIIILMIGMGIGGVFIAAGILALCNGYRLQNRVVIGVSGESMIFTPGLYADTYIIPLRDVVLAERGSHDAKVRLLIPSTGRSITLRKKMLAGDNVSDTFAAILAKLTTV
;
A
#
# COMPACT_ATOMS: atom_id res chain seq x y z
N MET A 1 15.21 12.30 8.03
CA MET A 1 13.99 11.52 8.37
C MET A 1 12.71 11.99 7.65
N LYS A 2 12.74 12.97 6.72
CA LYS A 2 11.55 13.51 6.01
C LYS A 2 10.92 12.58 4.94
N HIS A 3 11.35 11.32 4.83
CA HIS A 3 10.98 10.43 3.73
C HIS A 3 10.20 9.18 4.16
N VAL A 4 10.00 9.00 5.46
CA VAL A 4 9.27 7.86 6.02
C VAL A 4 7.87 8.31 6.38
N HIS A 5 6.86 7.59 5.89
CA HIS A 5 5.46 7.88 6.17
C HIS A 5 5.16 7.73 7.65
N LYS A 6 4.37 8.65 8.22
CA LYS A 6 4.03 8.65 9.67
C LYS A 6 3.44 7.32 10.14
N LEU A 7 2.67 6.64 9.29
CA LEU A 7 2.11 5.32 9.58
C LEU A 7 3.17 4.25 9.90
N ALA A 8 4.36 4.30 9.27
CA ALA A 8 5.41 3.32 9.58
C ALA A 8 5.92 3.51 11.02
N TRP A 9 6.12 4.75 11.44
CA TRP A 9 6.50 5.08 12.81
C TRP A 9 5.42 4.73 13.83
N ILE A 10 4.16 5.05 13.53
CA ILE A 10 3.01 4.68 14.37
C ILE A 10 2.93 3.16 14.50
N GLY A 11 3.04 2.43 13.39
CA GLY A 11 3.00 0.97 13.40
C GLY A 11 4.16 0.36 14.19
N LEU A 12 5.38 0.88 14.04
CA LEU A 12 6.53 0.42 14.84
C LEU A 12 6.30 0.68 16.33
N PHE A 13 5.79 1.86 16.68
CA PHE A 13 5.49 2.21 18.07
C PHE A 13 4.44 1.29 18.70
N VAL A 14 3.36 1.00 17.96
CA VAL A 14 2.33 0.03 18.39
C VAL A 14 2.95 -1.36 18.57
N ASN A 15 3.80 -1.81 17.64
CA ASN A 15 4.48 -3.11 17.75
C ASN A 15 5.41 -3.18 18.98
N ILE A 16 6.12 -2.10 19.31
CA ILE A 16 6.95 -2.02 20.52
C ILE A 16 6.10 -2.17 21.78
N ILE A 17 4.98 -1.43 21.88
CA ILE A 17 4.08 -1.52 23.03
C ILE A 17 3.56 -2.95 23.18
N ILE A 18 3.10 -3.57 22.10
CA ILE A 18 2.57 -4.93 22.18
C ILE A 18 3.65 -5.94 22.52
N CYS A 19 4.87 -5.78 22.01
CA CYS A 19 5.99 -6.64 22.41
C CYS A 19 6.25 -6.54 23.93
N PHE A 20 6.12 -5.34 24.51
CA PHE A 20 6.29 -5.13 25.94
C PHE A 20 5.11 -5.69 26.77
N VAL A 21 3.87 -5.46 26.33
CA VAL A 21 2.66 -6.01 26.95
C VAL A 21 2.66 -7.53 26.90
N ALA A 22 2.98 -8.11 25.74
CA ALA A 22 3.16 -9.54 25.59
C ALA A 22 4.23 -10.03 26.58
N ARG A 23 5.45 -9.47 26.56
CA ARG A 23 6.48 -9.87 27.53
C ARG A 23 5.97 -9.91 28.98
N ASN A 24 5.25 -8.89 29.44
CA ASN A 24 4.80 -8.85 30.84
C ASN A 24 3.66 -9.84 31.14
N LEU A 25 2.65 -9.93 30.27
CA LEU A 25 1.57 -10.93 30.39
C LEU A 25 2.14 -12.36 30.38
N LEU A 26 3.10 -12.61 29.50
CA LEU A 26 3.72 -13.90 29.31
C LEU A 26 4.64 -14.29 30.50
N LEU A 27 5.25 -13.30 31.17
CA LEU A 27 6.03 -13.52 32.39
C LEU A 27 5.15 -13.78 33.63
N ASP A 28 3.99 -13.12 33.72
CA ASP A 28 3.03 -13.35 34.82
C ASP A 28 2.39 -14.75 34.75
N GLU A 29 2.00 -15.22 33.55
CA GLU A 29 1.45 -16.56 33.39
C GLU A 29 2.50 -17.68 33.56
N GLY A 30 3.75 -17.42 33.16
CA GLY A 30 4.87 -18.37 33.33
C GLY A 30 5.26 -18.61 34.79
N GLN A 31 4.94 -17.70 35.71
CA GLN A 31 5.13 -17.89 37.15
C GLN A 31 4.09 -18.84 37.76
N LEU A 32 2.91 -18.99 37.13
CA LEU A 32 1.78 -19.74 37.69
C LEU A 32 1.69 -21.20 37.20
N ASN A 33 2.32 -21.55 36.07
CA ASN A 33 2.24 -22.89 35.47
C ASN A 33 3.63 -23.53 35.34
N PHE A 34 4.06 -24.26 36.38
CA PHE A 34 5.30 -25.04 36.36
C PHE A 34 5.22 -26.22 35.38
N HIS A 35 5.68 -26.03 34.13
CA HIS A 35 6.09 -27.10 33.21
C HIS A 35 7.26 -26.58 32.33
N SER A 36 8.49 -27.03 32.63
CA SER A 36 9.76 -26.54 32.06
C SER A 36 9.88 -26.56 30.53
N ARG A 37 9.01 -27.31 29.83
CA ARG A 37 8.99 -27.37 28.35
C ARG A 37 8.18 -26.23 27.72
N VAL A 38 7.15 -25.72 28.41
CA VAL A 38 6.31 -24.61 27.94
C VAL A 38 7.06 -23.28 28.08
N ASP A 39 7.82 -23.11 29.16
CA ASP A 39 8.66 -21.91 29.40
C ASP A 39 9.68 -21.66 28.28
N SER A 40 10.27 -22.72 27.74
CA SER A 40 11.23 -22.62 26.64
C SER A 40 10.56 -22.09 25.36
N MET A 41 9.41 -22.67 24.97
CA MET A 41 8.68 -22.22 23.77
C MET A 41 8.21 -20.77 23.89
N TRP A 42 7.77 -20.36 25.08
CA TRP A 42 7.32 -18.99 25.36
C TRP A 42 8.48 -17.98 25.27
N SER A 43 9.65 -18.35 25.79
CA SER A 43 10.87 -17.55 25.68
C SER A 43 11.31 -17.36 24.23
N TRP A 44 11.24 -18.40 23.39
CA TRP A 44 11.56 -18.30 21.97
C TRP A 44 10.58 -17.40 21.21
N LEU A 45 9.29 -17.42 21.56
CA LEU A 45 8.27 -16.57 20.95
C LEU A 45 8.52 -15.09 21.29
N VAL A 46 8.76 -14.76 22.56
CA VAL A 46 9.11 -13.39 22.97
C VAL A 46 10.38 -12.91 22.29
N LEU A 47 11.39 -13.77 22.20
CA LEU A 47 12.63 -13.45 21.48
C LEU A 47 12.37 -13.16 20.00
N ALA A 48 11.53 -13.96 19.34
CA ALA A 48 11.15 -13.73 17.94
C ALA A 48 10.41 -12.41 17.75
N LEU A 49 9.51 -12.03 18.67
CA LEU A 49 8.83 -10.72 18.64
C LEU A 49 9.83 -9.56 18.80
N PHE A 50 10.81 -9.69 19.69
CA PHE A 50 11.84 -8.66 19.87
C PHE A 50 12.72 -8.52 18.62
N ILE A 51 13.18 -9.63 18.05
CA ILE A 51 13.94 -9.65 16.80
C ILE A 51 13.11 -9.01 15.68
N ALA A 52 11.82 -9.32 15.60
CA ALA A 52 10.92 -8.73 14.61
C ALA A 52 10.87 -7.20 14.72
N VAL A 53 10.72 -6.65 15.92
CA VAL A 53 10.75 -5.19 16.17
C VAL A 53 12.08 -4.57 15.76
N VAL A 54 13.21 -5.22 16.08
CA VAL A 54 14.55 -4.75 15.69
C VAL A 54 14.69 -4.73 14.16
N VAL A 55 14.27 -5.80 13.48
CA VAL A 55 14.27 -5.89 12.01
C VAL A 55 13.39 -4.81 11.38
N GLN A 56 12.22 -4.52 11.96
CA GLN A 56 11.34 -3.44 11.51
C GLN A 56 11.99 -2.04 11.70
N ALA A 57 12.69 -1.80 12.80
CA ALA A 57 13.42 -0.55 13.02
C ALA A 57 14.56 -0.38 12.00
N LEU A 58 15.34 -1.44 11.76
CA LEU A 58 16.40 -1.45 10.73
C LEU A 58 15.83 -1.18 9.33
N SER A 59 14.66 -1.73 9.02
CA SER A 59 13.94 -1.44 7.78
C SER A 59 13.68 0.07 7.61
N ILE A 60 13.17 0.74 8.65
CA ILE A 60 12.95 2.20 8.60
C ILE A 60 14.26 2.94 8.35
N MET A 61 15.35 2.57 9.03
CA MET A 61 16.65 3.21 8.86
C MET A 61 17.19 3.06 7.43
N LEU A 62 17.02 1.88 6.83
CA LEU A 62 17.48 1.58 5.47
C LEU A 62 16.58 2.18 4.38
N SER A 63 15.31 2.49 4.67
CA SER A 63 14.34 3.02 3.70
C SER A 63 14.83 4.27 2.96
N GLY A 64 15.73 5.04 3.58
CA GLY A 64 16.36 6.20 2.98
C GLY A 64 17.29 5.83 1.81
N ARG A 65 18.20 4.88 1.99
CA ARG A 65 19.30 4.61 1.05
C ARG A 65 19.06 3.37 0.19
N TYR A 66 18.40 2.36 0.74
CA TYR A 66 18.15 1.06 0.11
C TYR A 66 16.67 0.68 0.22
N PRO A 67 15.77 1.33 -0.55
CA PRO A 67 14.32 1.16 -0.41
C PRO A 67 13.86 -0.30 -0.66
N TYR A 68 14.52 -1.02 -1.57
CA TYR A 68 14.22 -2.43 -1.84
C TYR A 68 14.60 -3.35 -0.68
N MET A 69 15.75 -3.14 -0.05
CA MET A 69 16.13 -3.92 1.13
C MET A 69 15.24 -3.58 2.33
N ALA A 70 14.91 -2.30 2.49
CA ALA A 70 14.02 -1.85 3.53
C ALA A 70 12.65 -2.52 3.45
N ILE A 71 12.03 -2.60 2.27
CA ILE A 71 10.70 -3.23 2.17
C ILE A 71 10.76 -4.74 2.43
N VAL A 72 11.84 -5.43 2.01
CA VAL A 72 12.04 -6.87 2.31
C VAL A 72 12.15 -7.10 3.82
N LEU A 73 12.98 -6.32 4.51
CA LEU A 73 13.11 -6.35 5.97
C LEU A 73 11.78 -6.01 6.66
N ALA A 74 11.01 -5.06 6.11
CA ALA A 74 9.69 -4.72 6.64
C ALA A 74 8.75 -5.92 6.62
N PHE A 75 8.75 -6.70 5.52
CA PHE A 75 7.95 -7.92 5.41
C PHE A 75 8.43 -9.02 6.37
N ILE A 76 9.74 -9.27 6.44
CA ILE A 76 10.32 -10.28 7.34
C ILE A 76 9.94 -9.99 8.79
N GLY A 77 10.17 -8.76 9.26
CA GLY A 77 9.81 -8.37 10.62
C GLY A 77 8.30 -8.20 10.81
N GLY A 78 7.56 -7.78 9.79
CA GLY A 78 6.13 -7.55 9.88
C GLY A 78 5.32 -8.84 10.01
N ILE A 79 5.63 -9.87 9.23
CA ILE A 79 4.84 -11.11 9.20
C ILE A 79 4.73 -11.77 10.59
N VAL A 80 5.81 -11.72 11.38
CA VAL A 80 5.87 -12.30 12.73
C VAL A 80 4.83 -11.70 13.68
N MET A 81 4.43 -10.44 13.45
CA MET A 81 3.54 -9.69 14.35
C MET A 81 2.17 -9.40 13.70
N ILE A 82 1.76 -10.16 12.69
CA ILE A 82 0.41 -10.08 12.12
C ILE A 82 -0.60 -10.55 13.19
N PRO A 83 -1.76 -9.87 13.32
CA PRO A 83 -2.31 -8.82 12.45
C PRO A 83 -1.84 -7.40 12.75
N ILE A 84 -1.26 -7.12 13.92
CA ILE A 84 -0.96 -5.77 14.40
C ILE A 84 0.01 -5.03 13.45
N SER A 85 1.03 -5.74 12.97
CA SER A 85 2.07 -5.18 12.11
C SER A 85 1.57 -4.65 10.76
N MET A 86 0.31 -4.87 10.40
CA MET A 86 -0.29 -4.36 9.17
C MET A 86 -0.17 -2.84 9.05
N ILE A 87 -0.27 -2.10 10.16
CA ILE A 87 -0.10 -0.63 10.16
C ILE A 87 1.33 -0.27 9.73
N PHE A 88 2.32 -0.97 10.30
CA PHE A 88 3.74 -0.78 9.96
C PHE A 88 4.04 -1.16 8.51
N LEU A 89 3.50 -2.30 8.03
CA LEU A 89 3.68 -2.78 6.66
C LEU A 89 3.10 -1.80 5.65
N VAL A 90 1.89 -1.31 5.87
CA VAL A 90 1.26 -0.30 5.01
C VAL A 90 2.06 1.00 5.00
N GLY A 91 2.50 1.48 6.16
CA GLY A 91 3.39 2.65 6.24
C GLY A 91 4.71 2.46 5.50
N SER A 92 5.27 1.26 5.54
CA SER A 92 6.50 0.89 4.83
C SER A 92 6.29 0.86 3.31
N LEU A 93 5.14 0.36 2.84
CA LEU A 93 4.75 0.41 1.43
C LEU A 93 4.59 1.84 0.90
N PHE A 94 3.99 2.74 1.70
CA PHE A 94 3.94 4.16 1.36
C PHE A 94 5.33 4.79 1.30
N SER A 95 6.18 4.50 2.28
CA SER A 95 7.55 5.04 2.33
C SER A 95 8.38 4.57 1.13
N PHE A 96 8.25 3.29 0.77
CA PHE A 96 8.81 2.72 -0.46
C PHE A 96 8.26 3.44 -1.70
N GLN A 97 6.93 3.58 -1.76
CA GLN A 97 6.13 4.48 -2.59
C GLN A 97 6.80 5.80 -2.95
N THR A 98 6.93 6.62 -1.92
CA THR A 98 7.46 7.97 -2.03
C THR A 98 8.92 7.97 -2.47
N ARG A 99 9.71 6.95 -2.09
CA ARG A 99 11.14 6.90 -2.42
C ARG A 99 11.43 6.52 -3.87
N ILE A 100 10.82 5.44 -4.36
CA ILE A 100 11.06 4.99 -5.75
C ILE A 100 10.49 5.95 -6.79
N ASN A 101 9.56 6.81 -6.38
CA ASN A 101 8.91 7.80 -7.23
C ASN A 101 9.36 9.24 -6.90
N ALA A 102 10.43 9.41 -6.11
CA ALA A 102 10.93 10.73 -5.70
C ALA A 102 11.41 11.59 -6.88
N GLY A 103 11.69 10.99 -8.05
CA GLY A 103 12.03 11.71 -9.28
C GLY A 103 10.83 12.37 -9.97
N PHE A 104 9.61 12.13 -9.50
CA PHE A 104 8.41 12.71 -10.08
C PHE A 104 7.88 13.89 -9.27
N THR A 105 7.33 14.88 -9.96
CA THR A 105 6.65 16.00 -9.33
C THR A 105 5.28 15.56 -8.82
N PRO A 106 5.00 15.68 -7.49
CA PRO A 106 3.71 15.30 -6.95
C PRO A 106 2.63 16.25 -7.46
N TRP A 107 1.55 15.68 -7.98
CA TRP A 107 0.38 16.44 -8.40
C TRP A 107 -0.39 16.87 -7.15
N ARG A 108 -0.27 18.14 -6.79
CA ARG A 108 -1.11 18.75 -5.76
C ARG A 108 -2.36 19.27 -6.46
N SER A 109 -3.48 18.56 -6.31
CA SER A 109 -4.78 19.14 -6.65
C SER A 109 -4.95 20.37 -5.76
N THR A 110 -4.77 21.57 -6.30
CA THR A 110 -5.18 22.79 -5.60
C THR A 110 -6.64 22.60 -5.25
N THR A 111 -6.91 22.65 -3.95
CA THR A 111 -8.21 22.66 -3.27
C THR A 111 -9.42 22.90 -4.18
N GLY A 112 -10.33 21.93 -4.22
CA GLY A 112 -11.76 22.20 -4.20
C GLY A 112 -12.37 22.88 -5.43
N ALA A 113 -12.08 22.41 -6.63
CA ALA A 113 -13.01 22.46 -7.77
C ALA A 113 -12.36 21.69 -8.90
N MET A 114 -12.79 20.44 -9.09
CA MET A 114 -12.61 19.80 -10.39
C MET A 114 -13.55 20.55 -11.34
N SER A 115 -13.08 21.68 -11.87
CA SER A 115 -13.84 22.44 -12.86
C SER A 115 -14.03 21.49 -14.03
N ARG A 116 -15.28 21.11 -14.26
CA ARG A 116 -15.74 20.13 -15.26
C ARG A 116 -15.54 20.61 -16.70
N ASP A 117 -14.76 21.68 -16.88
CA ASP A 117 -14.77 22.56 -18.05
C ASP A 117 -13.47 22.53 -18.86
N ASP A 118 -12.39 21.98 -18.30
CA ASP A 118 -11.20 21.67 -19.09
C ASP A 118 -11.31 20.24 -19.62
N ASN A 119 -10.94 20.03 -20.89
CA ASN A 119 -10.90 18.77 -21.66
C ASN A 119 -10.00 17.67 -21.02
N HIS A 120 -10.23 17.36 -19.76
CA HIS A 120 -9.47 16.47 -18.92
C HIS A 120 -10.06 15.07 -19.07
N GLN A 121 -9.43 14.26 -19.92
CA GLN A 121 -9.72 12.83 -19.96
C GLN A 121 -9.04 12.19 -18.75
N LEU A 122 -9.79 12.00 -17.66
CA LEU A 122 -9.30 11.44 -16.40
C LEU A 122 -10.03 10.14 -16.09
N LEU A 123 -9.26 9.10 -15.79
CA LEU A 123 -9.75 7.82 -15.32
C LEU A 123 -9.34 7.66 -13.86
N THR A 124 -10.30 7.31 -13.02
CA THR A 124 -10.13 7.15 -11.57
C THR A 124 -10.00 5.68 -11.17
N PHE A 125 -9.64 5.40 -9.93
CA PHE A 125 -9.57 4.03 -9.44
C PHE A 125 -10.97 3.45 -9.29
N ASN A 126 -11.15 2.22 -9.78
CA ASN A 126 -12.33 1.43 -9.45
C ASN A 126 -12.27 0.96 -7.99
N ALA A 127 -12.75 1.81 -7.08
CA ALA A 127 -12.81 1.52 -5.66
C ALA A 127 -13.97 0.57 -5.28
N SER A 128 -14.91 0.31 -6.21
CA SER A 128 -16.17 -0.40 -5.92
C SER A 128 -15.97 -1.83 -5.40
N ALA A 129 -14.90 -2.51 -5.79
CA ALA A 129 -14.60 -3.86 -5.32
C ALA A 129 -14.02 -3.91 -3.89
N PHE A 130 -13.38 -2.84 -3.42
CA PHE A 130 -12.71 -2.82 -2.12
C PHE A 130 -13.70 -2.77 -0.94
N TYR A 131 -14.84 -2.10 -1.11
CA TYR A 131 -15.87 -1.98 -0.08
C TYR A 131 -16.55 -3.32 0.26
N PRO A 132 -17.15 -4.06 -0.70
CA PRO A 132 -17.80 -5.33 -0.39
C PRO A 132 -16.79 -6.37 0.08
N GLN A 133 -15.59 -6.42 -0.50
CA GLN A 133 -14.53 -7.33 -0.04
C GLN A 133 -14.08 -6.99 1.38
N GLY A 134 -13.89 -5.71 1.70
CA GLY A 134 -13.51 -5.27 3.03
C GLY A 134 -14.59 -5.57 4.09
N ALA A 135 -15.86 -5.30 3.77
CA ALA A 135 -16.99 -5.59 4.64
C ALA A 135 -17.14 -7.11 4.89
N LEU A 136 -17.07 -7.92 3.83
CA LEU A 136 -17.16 -9.38 3.95
C LEU A 136 -16.00 -9.95 4.80
N ALA A 137 -14.78 -9.51 4.55
CA ALA A 137 -13.61 -9.95 5.32
C ALA A 137 -13.74 -9.56 6.82
N LEU A 138 -14.24 -8.37 7.11
CA LEU A 138 -14.44 -7.89 8.47
C LEU A 138 -15.50 -8.71 9.21
N ILE A 139 -16.66 -8.96 8.59
CA ILE A 139 -17.73 -9.78 9.17
C ILE A 139 -17.24 -11.21 9.40
N ALA A 140 -16.62 -11.82 8.40
CA ALA A 140 -16.05 -13.17 8.53
C ALA A 140 -15.01 -13.24 9.65
N GLY A 141 -14.13 -12.24 9.74
CA GLY A 141 -13.12 -12.16 10.78
C GLY A 141 -13.69 -12.09 12.20
N ILE A 142 -14.77 -11.32 12.41
CA ILE A 142 -15.47 -11.24 13.70
C ILE A 142 -16.07 -12.60 14.07
N ILE A 143 -16.77 -13.27 13.14
CA ILE A 143 -17.38 -14.59 13.38
C ILE A 143 -16.30 -15.62 13.72
N ILE A 144 -15.20 -15.66 12.97
CA ILE A 144 -14.08 -16.58 13.21
C ILE A 144 -13.43 -16.32 14.57
N LEU A 145 -13.29 -15.06 14.96
CA LEU A 145 -12.74 -14.68 16.27
C LEU A 145 -13.67 -15.11 17.41
N MET A 146 -14.99 -14.98 17.24
CA MET A 146 -15.99 -15.45 18.21
C MET A 146 -15.96 -16.98 18.40
N ILE A 147 -15.56 -17.73 17.37
CA ILE A 147 -15.34 -19.19 17.44
C ILE A 147 -14.00 -19.53 18.15
N GLY A 148 -13.20 -18.52 18.52
CA GLY A 148 -11.94 -18.69 19.24
C GLY A 148 -10.72 -18.90 18.34
N MET A 149 -10.86 -18.75 17.03
CA MET A 149 -9.75 -18.92 16.10
C MET A 149 -9.01 -17.59 15.90
N GLY A 150 -7.72 -17.56 16.28
CA GLY A 150 -6.87 -16.36 16.18
C GLY A 150 -6.71 -15.80 14.75
N ILE A 151 -6.92 -16.62 13.71
CA ILE A 151 -6.89 -16.17 12.32
C ILE A 151 -7.98 -15.13 12.00
N GLY A 152 -9.06 -15.07 12.81
CA GLY A 152 -10.10 -14.04 12.69
C GLY A 152 -9.54 -12.62 12.78
N GLY A 153 -8.51 -12.41 13.62
CA GLY A 153 -7.83 -11.11 13.72
C GLY A 153 -7.15 -10.67 12.42
N VAL A 154 -6.65 -11.62 11.62
CA VAL A 154 -6.05 -11.34 10.31
C VAL A 154 -7.11 -10.87 9.32
N PHE A 155 -8.27 -11.51 9.31
CA PHE A 155 -9.40 -11.12 8.46
C PHE A 155 -9.97 -9.75 8.84
N ILE A 156 -10.07 -9.45 10.14
CA ILE A 156 -10.48 -8.12 10.62
C ILE A 156 -9.50 -7.05 10.13
N ALA A 157 -8.19 -7.25 10.33
CA ALA A 157 -7.18 -6.30 9.88
C ALA A 157 -7.18 -6.12 8.36
N ALA A 158 -7.30 -7.20 7.59
CA ALA A 158 -7.41 -7.15 6.14
C ALA A 158 -8.68 -6.40 5.69
N GLY A 159 -9.81 -6.62 6.36
CA GLY A 159 -11.08 -5.94 6.10
C GLY A 159 -10.98 -4.43 6.34
N ILE A 160 -10.43 -4.01 7.48
CA ILE A 160 -10.18 -2.59 7.79
C ILE A 160 -9.27 -1.97 6.74
N LEU A 161 -8.17 -2.64 6.37
CA LEU A 161 -7.25 -2.15 5.35
C LEU A 161 -7.92 -1.99 3.98
N ALA A 162 -8.76 -2.94 3.58
CA ALA A 162 -9.50 -2.86 2.32
C ALA A 162 -10.47 -1.67 2.31
N LEU A 163 -11.19 -1.43 3.42
CA LEU A 163 -12.09 -0.29 3.55
C LEU A 163 -11.33 1.05 3.55
N CYS A 164 -10.23 1.16 4.30
CA CYS A 164 -9.38 2.35 4.30
C CYS A 164 -8.78 2.64 2.92
N ASN A 165 -8.33 1.61 2.22
CA ASN A 165 -7.82 1.75 0.86
C ASN A 165 -8.94 2.13 -0.12
N GLY A 166 -10.13 1.54 0.00
CA GLY A 166 -11.31 1.91 -0.79
C GLY A 166 -11.64 3.39 -0.67
N TYR A 167 -11.72 3.90 0.57
CA TYR A 167 -11.96 5.32 0.85
C TYR A 167 -10.86 6.23 0.27
N ARG A 168 -9.59 5.86 0.44
CA ARG A 168 -8.46 6.66 -0.06
C ARG A 168 -8.36 6.66 -1.60
N LEU A 169 -8.73 5.57 -2.25
CA LEU A 169 -8.67 5.42 -3.70
C LEU A 169 -9.91 5.97 -4.39
N GLN A 170 -11.01 6.17 -3.65
CA GLN A 170 -12.21 6.79 -4.15
C GLN A 170 -11.88 8.15 -4.78
N ASN A 171 -12.29 8.35 -6.03
CA ASN A 171 -12.06 9.56 -6.82
C ASN A 171 -10.58 9.92 -7.08
N ARG A 172 -9.64 9.01 -6.80
CA ARG A 172 -8.23 9.24 -7.10
C ARG A 172 -7.94 8.93 -8.56
N VAL A 173 -7.26 9.84 -9.25
CA VAL A 173 -6.87 9.70 -10.67
C VAL A 173 -5.83 8.59 -10.81
N VAL A 174 -6.11 7.60 -11.66
CA VAL A 174 -5.16 6.54 -12.05
C VAL A 174 -4.31 7.02 -13.21
N ILE A 175 -4.96 7.57 -14.23
CA ILE A 175 -4.33 8.13 -15.42
C ILE A 175 -5.23 9.22 -16.00
N GLY A 176 -4.63 10.29 -16.49
CA GLY A 176 -5.28 11.19 -17.41
C GLY A 176 -4.32 12.14 -18.09
N VAL A 177 -4.86 12.88 -19.04
CA VAL A 177 -4.12 13.87 -19.83
C VAL A 177 -4.73 15.24 -19.59
N SER A 178 -3.88 16.21 -19.25
CA SER A 178 -4.22 17.62 -19.10
C SER A 178 -3.20 18.43 -19.88
N GLY A 179 -3.62 19.01 -21.02
CA GLY A 179 -2.73 19.70 -21.95
C GLY A 179 -1.59 18.80 -22.45
N GLU A 180 -0.34 19.27 -22.29
CA GLU A 180 0.89 18.55 -22.65
C GLU A 180 1.44 17.65 -21.53
N SER A 181 0.68 17.46 -20.46
CA SER A 181 1.11 16.66 -19.30
C SER A 181 0.19 15.46 -19.06
N MET A 182 0.80 14.36 -18.64
CA MET A 182 0.14 13.19 -18.12
C MET A 182 0.11 13.24 -16.59
N ILE A 183 -1.06 13.01 -16.01
CA ILE A 183 -1.26 12.75 -14.59
C ILE A 183 -1.40 11.25 -14.41
N PHE A 184 -0.67 10.66 -13.46
CA PHE A 184 -0.77 9.22 -13.20
C PHE A 184 -0.52 8.87 -11.74
N THR A 185 -1.07 7.73 -11.31
CA THR A 185 -0.79 7.12 -10.01
C THR A 185 -0.20 5.72 -10.24
N PRO A 186 1.09 5.49 -9.95
CA PRO A 186 1.80 4.27 -10.34
C PRO A 186 1.41 3.02 -9.54
N GLY A 187 0.71 3.17 -8.42
CA GLY A 187 0.27 2.04 -7.61
C GLY A 187 -0.67 2.44 -6.49
N LEU A 188 -1.25 1.43 -5.81
CA LEU A 188 -2.24 1.65 -4.77
C LEU A 188 -1.69 2.50 -3.61
N TYR A 189 -0.43 2.31 -3.20
CA TYR A 189 0.22 3.03 -2.09
C TYR A 189 1.09 4.21 -2.56
N ALA A 190 0.87 4.71 -3.77
CA ALA A 190 1.63 5.84 -4.31
C ALA A 190 0.81 7.13 -4.31
N ASP A 191 1.52 8.26 -4.26
CA ASP A 191 0.94 9.55 -4.59
C ASP A 191 0.66 9.68 -6.09
N THR A 192 -0.13 10.69 -6.45
CA THR A 192 -0.40 11.03 -7.85
C THR A 192 0.69 11.99 -8.32
N TYR A 193 1.19 11.77 -9.52
CA TYR A 193 2.30 12.51 -10.10
C TYR A 193 1.91 13.09 -11.45
N ILE A 194 2.67 14.10 -11.89
CA ILE A 194 2.54 14.72 -13.20
C ILE A 194 3.87 14.62 -13.96
N ILE A 195 3.82 14.31 -15.26
CA ILE A 195 4.97 14.26 -16.16
C ILE A 195 4.61 14.81 -17.55
N PRO A 196 5.57 15.36 -18.31
CA PRO A 196 5.35 15.74 -19.71
C PRO A 196 5.02 14.52 -20.59
N LEU A 197 4.09 14.68 -21.53
CA LEU A 197 3.69 13.61 -22.46
C LEU A 197 4.87 13.06 -23.28
N ARG A 198 5.80 13.94 -23.69
CA ARG A 198 7.03 13.58 -24.44
C ARG A 198 7.95 12.59 -23.72
N ASP A 199 7.83 12.48 -22.40
CA ASP A 199 8.68 11.60 -21.60
C ASP A 199 8.02 10.22 -21.36
N VAL A 200 6.90 9.93 -22.03
CA VAL A 200 6.14 8.69 -21.88
C VAL A 200 6.14 7.89 -23.17
N VAL A 201 6.60 6.64 -23.10
CA VAL A 201 6.63 5.71 -24.23
C VAL A 201 5.71 4.53 -23.95
N LEU A 202 4.88 4.17 -24.93
CA LEU A 202 4.08 2.95 -24.87
C LEU A 202 4.99 1.73 -25.11
N ALA A 203 5.28 0.95 -24.06
CA ALA A 203 6.20 -0.17 -24.14
C ALA A 203 5.51 -1.50 -24.49
N GLU A 204 4.33 -1.76 -23.92
CA GLU A 204 3.57 -2.99 -24.19
C GLU A 204 2.07 -2.70 -24.24
N ARG A 205 1.37 -3.32 -25.20
CA ARG A 205 -0.08 -3.28 -25.35
C ARG A 205 -0.61 -4.72 -25.33
N GLY A 206 -1.34 -5.07 -24.27
CA GLY A 206 -1.99 -6.38 -24.16
C GLY A 206 -3.21 -6.49 -25.06
N SER A 207 -3.68 -7.73 -25.26
CA SER A 207 -4.92 -7.99 -26.02
C SER A 207 -6.09 -7.15 -25.49
N HIS A 208 -6.83 -6.50 -26.40
CA HIS A 208 -7.98 -5.64 -26.12
C HIS A 208 -7.72 -4.51 -25.11
N ASP A 209 -6.47 -4.01 -25.01
CA ASP A 209 -6.08 -2.94 -24.08
C ASP A 209 -6.33 -3.29 -22.61
N ALA A 210 -6.45 -4.58 -22.29
CA ALA A 210 -6.70 -5.03 -20.93
C ALA A 210 -5.55 -4.65 -19.99
N LYS A 211 -4.32 -4.57 -20.52
CA LYS A 211 -3.10 -4.22 -19.82
C LYS A 211 -2.22 -3.37 -20.73
N VAL A 212 -1.74 -2.23 -20.23
CA VAL A 212 -0.81 -1.36 -20.95
C VAL A 212 0.40 -1.09 -20.07
N ARG A 213 1.60 -1.18 -20.64
CA ARG A 213 2.84 -0.81 -19.96
C ARG A 213 3.36 0.50 -20.54
N LEU A 214 3.45 1.52 -19.71
CA LEU A 214 4.08 2.80 -20.03
C LEU A 214 5.51 2.79 -19.49
N LEU A 215 6.49 3.13 -20.31
CA LEU A 215 7.87 3.35 -19.90
C LEU A 215 8.12 4.85 -19.82
N ILE A 216 8.81 5.27 -18.77
CA ILE A 216 9.26 6.65 -18.58
C ILE A 216 10.79 6.62 -18.67
N PRO A 217 11.38 6.90 -19.85
CA PRO A 217 12.81 6.76 -20.07
C PRO A 217 13.66 7.59 -19.11
N SER A 218 13.20 8.81 -18.77
CA SER A 218 13.90 9.73 -17.87
C SER A 218 14.16 9.16 -16.48
N THR A 219 13.36 8.18 -16.04
CA THR A 219 13.51 7.53 -14.73
C THR A 219 13.78 6.03 -14.84
N GLY A 220 13.75 5.46 -16.04
CA GLY A 220 13.79 4.01 -16.27
C GLY A 220 12.61 3.23 -15.67
N ARG A 221 11.54 3.93 -15.25
CA ARG A 221 10.39 3.32 -14.57
C ARG A 221 9.37 2.86 -15.59
N SER A 222 8.80 1.68 -15.37
CA SER A 222 7.65 1.21 -16.14
C SER A 222 6.41 1.09 -15.26
N ILE A 223 5.29 1.61 -15.73
CA ILE A 223 3.99 1.58 -15.07
C ILE A 223 3.09 0.63 -15.83
N THR A 224 2.45 -0.29 -15.12
CA THR A 224 1.46 -1.18 -15.70
C THR A 224 0.06 -0.70 -15.34
N LEU A 225 -0.71 -0.30 -16.34
CA LEU A 225 -2.11 0.04 -16.24
C LEU A 225 -2.94 -1.20 -16.60
N ARG A 226 -4.02 -1.42 -15.84
CA ARG A 226 -4.97 -2.50 -16.11
C ARG A 226 -6.35 -1.89 -16.23
N LYS A 227 -7.06 -2.17 -17.33
CA LYS A 227 -8.39 -1.61 -17.61
C LYS A 227 -9.39 -1.87 -16.48
N LYS A 228 -9.32 -3.05 -15.85
CA LYS A 228 -10.16 -3.42 -14.70
C LYS A 228 -10.00 -2.55 -13.44
N MET A 229 -8.89 -1.81 -13.34
CA MET A 229 -8.62 -0.90 -12.20
C MET A 229 -9.13 0.51 -12.45
N LEU A 230 -9.65 0.80 -13.66
CA LEU A 230 -10.11 2.11 -14.09
C LEU A 230 -11.64 2.23 -13.90
N ALA A 231 -12.09 3.40 -13.48
CA ALA A 231 -13.48 3.81 -13.37
C ALA A 231 -13.65 5.25 -13.88
N GLY A 232 -14.80 5.53 -14.49
CA GLY A 232 -15.13 6.82 -15.11
C GLY A 232 -16.15 6.63 -16.24
N ASP A 233 -16.64 7.73 -16.79
CA ASP A 233 -17.57 7.68 -17.91
C ASP A 233 -16.85 7.16 -19.17
N ASN A 234 -17.48 6.21 -19.88
CA ASN A 234 -16.95 5.56 -21.07
C ASN A 234 -15.46 5.15 -20.96
N VAL A 235 -15.12 4.36 -19.93
CA VAL A 235 -13.73 3.90 -19.66
C VAL A 235 -13.03 3.40 -20.92
N SER A 236 -13.71 2.68 -21.80
CA SER A 236 -13.11 2.15 -23.02
C SER A 236 -12.67 3.27 -23.98
N ASP A 237 -13.53 4.25 -24.21
CA ASP A 237 -13.31 5.32 -25.19
C ASP A 237 -12.34 6.35 -24.63
N THR A 238 -12.48 6.71 -23.36
CA THR A 238 -11.58 7.62 -22.65
C THR A 238 -10.17 7.02 -22.55
N PHE A 239 -10.06 5.71 -22.28
CA PHE A 239 -8.75 5.04 -22.25
C PHE A 239 -8.13 4.97 -23.64
N ALA A 240 -8.90 4.65 -24.67
CA ALA A 240 -8.43 4.65 -26.05
C ALA A 240 -7.98 6.05 -26.50
N ALA A 241 -8.70 7.11 -26.13
CA ALA A 241 -8.35 8.49 -26.45
C ALA A 241 -7.06 8.95 -25.75
N ILE A 242 -6.85 8.55 -24.48
CA ILE A 242 -5.58 8.78 -23.76
C ILE A 242 -4.43 8.06 -24.46
N LEU A 243 -4.62 6.80 -24.86
CA LEU A 243 -3.60 6.02 -25.58
C LEU A 243 -3.28 6.62 -26.95
N ALA A 244 -4.29 7.11 -27.67
CA ALA A 244 -4.09 7.76 -28.96
C ALA A 244 -3.23 9.02 -28.83
N LYS A 245 -3.48 9.86 -27.82
CA LYS A 245 -2.65 11.04 -27.52
C LYS A 245 -1.21 10.70 -27.16
N LEU A 246 -0.97 9.52 -26.59
CA LEU A 246 0.38 9.04 -26.26
C LEU A 246 1.17 8.53 -27.45
N THR A 247 0.49 8.10 -28.51
CA THR A 247 1.12 7.63 -29.75
C THR A 247 1.38 8.74 -30.76
N THR A 248 0.77 9.92 -30.58
CA THR A 248 0.90 11.06 -31.50
C THR A 248 1.98 12.07 -31.10
N VAL A 249 2.60 11.90 -29.92
CA VAL A 249 3.70 12.73 -29.40
C VAL A 249 5.01 12.00 -29.62
#